data_AF-T0QWI6-F1
#
_entry.id   AF-T0QWI6-F1
#
_cell.length_a   1.000
_cell.length_b   1.000
_cell.length_c   1.000
_cell.angle_alpha   90.00
_cell.angle_beta   90.00
_cell.angle_gamma   90.00
#
_symmetry.space_group_name_H-M   'P 1'
#
loop_
_entity.id
_entity.type
_entity.pdbx_description
1 polymer ?
#
loop_
_entity_poly.entity_id
_entity_poly.type
_entity_poly.pdbx_seq_one_letter_code
_entity_poly.pdbx_strand_id
1 'polypeptide(L)'
;MSYGCDPASHPTKEFIKAHISNYTDPKNPDIIVAGGASCNSNDDCTTVASVTGSCEKRRCKCADHWTGPRCTKYDLEATTYGPSVVLMGAMCGLAVLGSGAALLVRMRRNRAARQFQDEVNRRAKRSTDPSPSAESDVVRMQTA
;
A
#
# COMPACT_ATOMS: atom_id res chain seq x y z
N MET A 1 2.17 27.04 -29.05
CA MET A 1 1.53 27.51 -27.81
C MET A 1 1.07 28.94 -28.06
N SER A 2 -0.22 29.15 -28.37
CA SER A 2 -0.76 30.52 -28.48
C SER A 2 -1.43 30.89 -27.16
N TYR A 3 -0.89 31.92 -26.52
CA TYR A 3 -1.47 32.61 -25.37
C TYR A 3 -2.62 33.52 -25.82
N GLY A 4 -3.55 33.02 -26.65
CA GLY A 4 -4.31 33.92 -27.53
C GLY A 4 -5.65 33.41 -28.06
N CYS A 5 -6.42 32.69 -27.25
CA CYS A 5 -7.86 32.59 -27.52
C CYS A 5 -8.61 33.64 -26.71
N ASP A 6 -8.25 34.92 -26.84
CA ASP A 6 -8.87 36.05 -26.15
C ASP A 6 -10.39 36.08 -26.38
N PRO A 7 -11.22 35.66 -25.39
CA PRO A 7 -12.66 35.82 -25.44
C PRO A 7 -12.98 37.31 -25.24
N ALA A 8 -13.87 37.87 -26.06
CA ALA A 8 -14.20 39.30 -26.07
C ALA A 8 -14.62 39.89 -24.70
N SER A 9 -14.97 39.05 -23.73
CA SER A 9 -15.39 39.48 -22.40
C SER A 9 -14.36 39.22 -21.29
N HIS A 10 -13.61 38.11 -21.31
CA HIS A 10 -12.81 37.66 -20.16
C HIS A 10 -11.57 36.87 -20.58
N PRO A 11 -10.42 36.99 -19.89
CA PRO A 11 -9.19 36.29 -20.26
C PRO A 11 -9.32 34.76 -20.26
N THR A 12 -8.51 34.07 -21.08
CA THR A 12 -8.47 32.61 -21.07
C THR A 12 -7.90 32.05 -19.78
N LYS A 13 -8.20 30.79 -19.51
CA LYS A 13 -7.60 30.04 -18.40
C LYS A 13 -6.07 30.03 -18.46
N GLU A 14 -5.50 29.84 -19.64
CA GLU A 14 -4.04 29.80 -19.85
C GLU A 14 -3.42 31.18 -19.60
N PHE A 15 -4.10 32.24 -20.02
CA PHE A 15 -3.68 33.61 -19.75
C PHE A 15 -3.70 33.93 -18.25
N ILE A 16 -4.80 33.57 -17.56
CA ILE A 16 -4.94 33.74 -16.10
C ILE A 16 -3.83 32.99 -15.36
N LYS A 17 -3.54 31.76 -15.77
CA LYS A 17 -2.45 30.97 -15.19
C LYS A 17 -1.08 31.60 -15.40
N ALA A 18 -0.82 32.13 -16.59
CA ALA A 18 0.45 32.81 -16.88
C ALA A 18 0.61 34.13 -16.10
N HIS A 19 -0.50 34.76 -15.69
CA HIS A 19 -0.54 36.04 -14.98
C HIS A 19 -1.23 35.92 -13.62
N ILE A 20 -1.01 34.82 -12.89
CA ILE A 20 -1.78 34.48 -11.68
C ILE A 20 -1.68 35.54 -10.58
N SER A 21 -0.58 36.30 -10.54
CA SER A 21 -0.37 37.43 -9.62
C SER A 21 -1.35 38.57 -9.82
N ASN A 22 -1.96 38.70 -11.00
CA ASN A 22 -2.98 39.73 -11.27
C ASN A 22 -4.37 39.34 -10.77
N TYR A 23 -4.57 38.05 -10.48
CA TYR A 23 -5.87 37.49 -10.12
C TYR A 23 -5.91 36.92 -8.71
N THR A 24 -4.76 36.80 -8.04
CA THR A 24 -4.66 36.26 -6.69
C THR A 24 -4.09 37.27 -5.72
N ASP A 25 -4.64 37.28 -4.51
CA ASP A 25 -4.16 38.06 -3.38
C ASP A 25 -4.44 37.27 -2.08
N PRO A 26 -3.97 37.71 -0.91
CA PRO A 26 -4.20 36.99 0.35
C PRO A 26 -5.68 36.77 0.74
N LYS A 27 -6.62 37.50 0.13
CA LYS A 27 -8.08 37.37 0.33
C LYS A 27 -8.75 36.63 -0.83
N ASN A 28 -8.07 36.42 -1.96
CA ASN A 28 -8.53 35.66 -3.13
C ASN A 28 -7.46 34.66 -3.60
N PRO A 29 -7.24 33.55 -2.88
CA PRO A 29 -6.24 32.56 -3.25
C PRO A 29 -6.69 31.74 -4.47
N ASP A 30 -5.73 31.30 -5.30
CA ASP A 30 -5.99 30.30 -6.35
C ASP A 30 -6.17 28.93 -5.71
N ILE A 31 -7.43 28.55 -5.51
CA ILE A 31 -7.81 27.26 -4.93
C ILE A 31 -8.82 26.56 -5.84
N ILE A 32 -8.79 25.24 -5.77
CA ILE A 32 -9.80 24.40 -6.42
C ILE A 32 -11.11 24.55 -5.63
N VAL A 33 -12.16 25.01 -6.30
CA VAL A 33 -13.50 25.18 -5.71
C VAL A 33 -14.43 24.05 -6.13
N ALA A 34 -15.22 23.53 -5.18
CA ALA A 34 -16.28 22.55 -5.44
C ALA A 34 -17.64 23.27 -5.59
N GLY A 35 -17.92 23.77 -6.80
CA GLY A 35 -19.16 24.45 -7.14
C GLY A 35 -19.04 25.99 -7.17
N GLY A 36 -20.18 26.67 -7.13
CA GLY A 36 -20.28 28.13 -7.08
C GLY A 36 -20.56 28.82 -8.42
N ALA A 37 -20.61 28.11 -9.55
CA ALA A 37 -21.11 28.70 -10.80
C ALA A 37 -22.59 29.04 -10.69
N SER A 38 -23.02 30.10 -11.38
CA SER A 38 -24.43 30.42 -11.55
C SER A 38 -25.15 29.32 -12.35
N CYS A 39 -26.33 28.91 -11.89
CA CYS A 39 -27.15 27.86 -12.51
C CYS A 39 -28.64 28.22 -12.51
N ASN A 40 -29.38 27.65 -13.47
CA ASN A 40 -30.84 27.69 -13.57
C ASN A 40 -31.48 26.36 -13.18
N SER A 41 -30.89 25.25 -13.58
CA SER A 41 -31.33 23.89 -13.27
C SER A 41 -30.16 23.01 -12.84
N ASN A 42 -30.45 21.80 -12.34
CA ASN A 42 -29.41 20.83 -11.98
C ASN A 42 -28.54 20.43 -13.18
N ASP A 43 -29.07 20.53 -14.41
CA ASP A 43 -28.35 20.18 -15.63
C ASP A 43 -27.14 21.11 -15.87
N ASP A 44 -27.18 22.34 -15.38
CA ASP A 44 -26.05 23.29 -15.46
C ASP A 44 -24.85 22.87 -14.59
N CYS A 45 -25.10 22.00 -13.61
CA CYS A 45 -24.14 21.58 -12.58
C CYS A 45 -23.75 20.11 -12.72
N THR A 46 -24.08 19.48 -13.85
CA THR A 46 -23.86 18.05 -14.05
C THR A 46 -23.12 17.74 -15.34
N THR A 47 -22.59 16.53 -15.44
CA THR A 47 -22.06 15.99 -16.71
C THR A 47 -23.15 15.22 -17.47
N VAL A 48 -22.98 15.05 -18.79
CA VAL A 48 -23.91 14.26 -19.61
C VAL A 48 -24.03 12.79 -19.18
N ALA A 49 -23.02 12.27 -18.48
CA ALA A 49 -22.93 10.85 -18.13
C ALA A 49 -23.41 10.52 -16.72
N SER A 50 -23.46 11.50 -15.81
CA SER A 50 -23.79 11.27 -14.40
C SER A 50 -24.20 12.55 -13.70
N VAL A 51 -24.98 12.42 -12.61
CA VAL A 51 -25.35 13.50 -11.68
C VAL A 51 -24.16 13.83 -10.77
N THR A 52 -23.49 14.95 -11.04
CA THR A 52 -22.26 15.35 -10.34
C THR A 52 -22.42 16.57 -9.45
N GLY A 53 -23.59 17.22 -9.50
CA GLY A 53 -23.94 18.36 -8.67
C GLY A 53 -25.41 18.74 -8.78
N SER A 54 -25.82 19.69 -7.95
CA SER A 54 -27.18 20.25 -7.88
C SER A 54 -27.15 21.77 -7.94
N CYS A 55 -28.24 22.37 -8.41
CA CYS A 55 -28.41 23.82 -8.42
C CYS A 55 -29.15 24.27 -7.14
N GLU A 56 -28.40 24.74 -6.15
CA GLU A 56 -28.95 25.24 -4.88
C GLU A 56 -28.80 26.76 -4.81
N LYS A 57 -29.91 27.48 -4.58
CA LYS A 57 -29.90 28.95 -4.47
C LYS A 57 -29.19 29.65 -5.65
N ARG A 58 -29.46 29.19 -6.89
CA ARG A 58 -28.85 29.70 -8.13
C ARG A 58 -27.33 29.50 -8.21
N ARG A 59 -26.76 28.60 -7.39
CA ARG A 59 -25.34 28.24 -7.40
C ARG A 59 -25.18 26.73 -7.46
N CYS A 60 -24.21 26.27 -8.24
CA CYS A 60 -23.89 24.85 -8.27
C CYS A 60 -23.27 24.40 -6.95
N LYS A 61 -23.68 23.23 -6.46
CA LYS A 61 -23.09 22.52 -5.34
C LYS A 61 -22.72 21.12 -5.80
N CYS A 62 -21.46 20.75 -5.63
CA CYS A 62 -20.96 19.48 -6.14
C CYS A 62 -21.29 18.32 -5.21
N ALA A 63 -21.51 17.15 -5.81
CA ALA A 63 -21.51 15.88 -5.11
C ALA A 63 -20.08 15.50 -4.69
N ASP A 64 -19.96 14.51 -3.80
CA ASP A 64 -18.68 14.05 -3.31
C ASP A 64 -17.74 13.63 -4.44
N HIS A 65 -16.46 13.97 -4.31
CA HIS A 65 -15.39 13.73 -5.29
C HIS A 65 -15.52 14.50 -6.62
N TRP A 66 -16.49 15.42 -6.73
CA TRP A 66 -16.62 16.34 -7.87
C TRP A 66 -16.22 17.75 -7.49
N THR A 67 -15.60 18.43 -8.44
CA THR A 67 -15.02 19.75 -8.27
C THR A 67 -15.17 20.62 -9.52
N GLY A 68 -14.74 21.87 -9.41
CA GLY A 68 -14.90 22.92 -10.37
C GLY A 68 -16.21 23.69 -10.22
N PRO A 69 -16.33 24.89 -10.82
CA PRO A 69 -17.49 25.76 -10.64
C PRO A 69 -18.84 25.11 -11.01
N ARG A 70 -18.84 24.23 -12.03
CA ARG A 70 -20.01 23.48 -12.53
C ARG A 70 -19.97 21.98 -12.22
N CYS A 71 -19.09 21.54 -11.31
CA CYS A 71 -19.00 20.13 -10.89
C CYS A 71 -18.72 19.14 -12.04
N THR A 72 -18.01 19.57 -13.09
CA THR A 72 -17.70 18.74 -14.25
C THR A 72 -16.30 18.12 -14.21
N LYS A 73 -15.55 18.34 -13.14
CA LYS A 73 -14.22 17.76 -12.94
C LYS A 73 -14.23 16.83 -11.75
N TYR A 74 -13.47 15.74 -11.84
CA TYR A 74 -13.25 14.86 -10.71
C TYR A 74 -12.12 15.41 -9.84
N ASP A 75 -12.27 15.30 -8.53
CA ASP A 75 -11.25 15.69 -7.56
C ASP A 75 -10.18 14.59 -7.44
N LEU A 76 -9.13 14.75 -8.22
CA LEU A 76 -7.98 13.85 -8.23
C LEU A 76 -7.03 14.10 -7.04
N GLU A 77 -7.12 15.27 -6.39
CA GLU A 77 -6.20 15.64 -5.31
C GLU A 77 -6.73 15.19 -3.94
N ALA A 78 -8.05 15.24 -3.72
CA ALA A 78 -8.66 14.71 -2.49
C ALA A 78 -8.76 13.18 -2.46
N THR A 79 -8.70 12.52 -3.63
CA THR A 79 -8.97 11.08 -3.74
C THR A 79 -7.66 10.31 -3.95
N THR A 80 -7.02 9.89 -2.85
CA THR A 80 -5.98 8.84 -2.93
C THR A 80 -6.65 7.53 -3.35
N TYR A 81 -6.49 7.15 -4.62
CA TYR A 81 -6.95 5.86 -5.12
C TYR A 81 -6.13 4.74 -4.46
N GLY A 82 -6.73 4.01 -3.53
CA GLY A 82 -6.13 2.85 -2.88
C GLY A 82 -6.64 2.63 -1.46
N PRO A 83 -6.37 1.45 -0.86
CA PRO A 83 -6.59 1.25 0.57
C PRO A 83 -5.79 2.31 1.35
N SER A 84 -6.36 2.80 2.45
CA SER A 84 -5.69 3.78 3.33
C SER A 84 -4.23 3.39 3.56
N VAL A 85 -3.31 4.36 3.49
CA VAL A 85 -1.88 4.15 3.76
C VAL A 85 -1.63 3.49 5.12
N VAL A 86 -2.51 3.76 6.09
CA VAL A 86 -2.50 3.15 7.42
C VAL A 86 -2.84 1.67 7.34
N LEU A 87 -3.86 1.31 6.56
CA LEU A 87 -4.27 -0.08 6.35
C LEU A 87 -3.18 -0.87 5.63
N MET A 88 -2.56 -0.29 4.60
CA MET A 88 -1.43 -0.91 3.90
C MET A 88 -0.24 -1.13 4.83
N GLY A 89 0.14 -0.12 5.62
CA GLY A 89 1.21 -0.23 6.61
C GLY A 89 0.95 -1.33 7.63
N ALA A 90 -0.27 -1.41 8.16
CA ALA A 90 -0.66 -2.44 9.13
C ALA A 90 -0.55 -3.86 8.55
N MET A 91 -1.07 -4.07 7.33
CA MET A 91 -1.03 -5.38 6.67
C MET A 91 0.41 -5.84 6.37
N CYS A 92 1.25 -4.94 5.87
CA CYS A 92 2.67 -5.24 5.64
C CYS A 92 3.39 -5.55 6.95
N GLY A 93 3.13 -4.79 8.01
CA GLY A 93 3.72 -5.03 9.33
C GLY A 93 3.35 -6.41 9.89
N LEU A 94 2.08 -6.77 9.85
CA LEU A 94 1.60 -8.07 10.32
C LEU A 94 2.18 -9.23 9.50
N ALA A 95 2.29 -9.09 8.18
CA ALA A 95 2.87 -10.11 7.31
C ALA A 95 4.35 -10.37 7.64
N VAL A 96 5.13 -9.31 7.87
CA VAL A 96 6.55 -9.42 8.21
C VAL A 96 6.73 -10.04 9.60
N LEU A 97 5.98 -9.57 10.59
CA LEU A 97 6.04 -10.10 11.96
C LEU A 97 5.60 -11.57 12.03
N GLY A 98 4.49 -11.90 11.36
CA GLY A 98 3.98 -13.27 11.28
C GLY A 98 4.98 -14.22 10.60
N SER A 99 5.58 -13.79 9.48
CA SER A 99 6.60 -14.57 8.76
C SER A 99 7.86 -14.78 9.60
N GLY A 100 8.32 -13.74 10.31
CA GLY A 100 9.45 -13.81 11.23
C GLY A 100 9.20 -14.77 12.40
N ALA A 101 8.03 -14.68 13.03
CA ALA A 101 7.64 -15.59 14.12
C ALA A 101 7.55 -17.05 13.63
N ALA A 102 6.96 -17.29 12.46
CA ALA A 102 6.87 -18.63 11.86
C ALA A 102 8.26 -19.22 11.56
N LEU A 103 9.19 -18.43 11.02
CA LEU A 103 10.58 -18.84 10.81
C LEU A 103 11.27 -19.18 12.12
N LEU A 104 11.13 -18.36 13.17
CA LEU A 104 11.71 -18.63 14.49
C LEU A 104 11.16 -19.93 15.11
N VAL A 105 9.85 -20.16 15.03
CA VAL A 105 9.23 -21.41 15.51
C VAL A 105 9.74 -22.61 14.72
N ARG A 106 9.82 -22.50 13.39
CA ARG A 106 10.33 -23.58 12.53
C ARG A 106 11.80 -23.89 12.82
N MET A 107 12.64 -22.89 13.03
CA MET A 107 14.03 -23.07 13.43
C MET A 107 14.16 -23.75 14.79
N ARG A 108 13.36 -23.33 15.78
CA ARG A 108 13.35 -23.97 17.11
C ARG A 108 12.93 -25.43 17.04
N ARG A 109 11.87 -25.75 16.30
CA ARG A 109 11.40 -27.13 16.10
C ARG A 109 12.45 -27.99 15.38
N ASN A 110 13.09 -27.45 14.36
CA ASN A 110 14.17 -28.15 13.64
C ASN A 110 15.39 -28.42 14.52
N ARG A 111 15.77 -27.47 15.41
CA ARG A 111 16.86 -27.67 16.36
C ARG A 111 16.54 -28.81 17.36
N ALA A 112 15.32 -28.83 17.91
CA ALA A 112 14.89 -29.90 18.81
C ALA A 112 14.85 -31.28 18.13
N ALA A 113 14.36 -31.35 16.88
CA ALA A 113 14.34 -32.60 16.12
C ALA A 113 15.76 -33.11 15.80
N ARG A 114 16.70 -32.21 15.48
CA ARG A 114 18.12 -32.57 15.27
C ARG A 114 18.76 -33.13 16.53
N GLN A 115 18.52 -32.51 17.69
CA GLN A 115 19.03 -33.02 18.97
C GLN A 115 18.54 -34.44 19.27
N PHE A 116 17.26 -34.73 18.98
CA PHE A 116 16.71 -36.08 19.14
C PHE A 116 17.35 -37.08 18.17
N GLN A 117 17.57 -36.71 16.91
CA GLN A 117 18.25 -37.59 15.94
C GLN A 117 19.71 -37.85 16.33
N ASP A 118 20.44 -36.86 16.83
CA ASP A 118 21.82 -37.02 17.30
C ASP A 118 21.93 -37.98 18.49
N GLU A 119 20.98 -37.91 19.43
CA GLU A 119 20.86 -38.82 20.58
C GLU A 119 20.61 -40.27 20.11
N VAL A 120 19.68 -40.47 19.18
CA VAL A 120 19.38 -41.80 18.60
C VAL A 120 20.58 -42.36 17.85
N ASN A 121 21.24 -41.54 17.02
CA ASN A 121 22.43 -41.95 16.27
C ASN A 121 23.61 -42.29 17.19
N ARG A 122 23.80 -41.57 18.30
CA ARG A 122 24.82 -41.91 19.31
C ARG A 122 24.54 -43.25 19.98
N ARG A 123 23.29 -43.54 20.32
CA ARG A 123 22.89 -44.84 20.90
C ARG A 123 23.10 -45.98 19.91
N ALA A 124 22.75 -45.78 18.63
CA ALA A 124 22.97 -46.76 17.58
C ALA A 124 24.47 -47.08 17.41
N LYS A 125 25.35 -46.08 17.35
CA LYS A 125 26.81 -46.31 17.27
C LYS A 125 27.34 -47.11 18.47
N ARG A 126 26.89 -46.80 19.69
CA ARG A 126 27.31 -47.52 20.91
C ARG A 126 26.94 -49.01 20.88
N SER A 127 25.84 -49.37 20.23
CA SER A 127 25.45 -50.78 20.06
C SER A 127 26.21 -51.51 18.94
N THR A 128 26.87 -50.79 18.04
CA THR A 128 27.55 -51.38 16.88
C THR A 128 29.07 -51.54 17.07
N ASP A 129 29.67 -50.93 18.11
CA ASP A 129 31.06 -51.19 18.48
C ASP A 129 31.17 -52.53 19.26
N PRO A 130 31.80 -53.58 18.72
CA PRO A 130 32.18 -54.75 19.51
C PRO A 130 33.38 -54.35 20.38
N SER A 131 33.32 -54.68 21.67
CA SER A 131 34.45 -54.52 22.59
C SER A 131 35.70 -55.24 22.05
N PRO A 132 36.87 -54.58 21.91
CA PRO A 132 38.12 -55.26 21.61
C PRO A 132 38.67 -55.86 22.91
N SER A 133 38.01 -56.87 23.46
CA SER A 133 38.47 -57.51 24.70
C SER A 133 37.87 -58.90 24.90
N ALA A 134 38.25 -59.87 24.05
CA ALA A 134 38.25 -61.30 24.39
C ALA A 134 38.85 -62.15 23.24
N GLU A 135 40.01 -61.78 22.69
CA GLU A 135 40.76 -62.68 21.79
C GLU A 135 42.25 -62.66 22.17
N SER A 136 42.58 -63.22 23.32
CA SER A 136 43.98 -63.52 23.69
C SER A 136 44.16 -64.76 24.59
N ASP A 137 43.10 -65.43 25.06
CA ASP A 137 43.24 -66.62 25.92
C ASP A 137 43.22 -67.98 25.20
N VAL A 138 43.07 -68.03 23.87
CA VAL A 138 42.95 -69.32 23.13
C VAL A 138 44.28 -69.82 22.55
N VAL A 139 45.34 -68.99 22.48
CA VAL A 139 46.58 -69.38 21.78
C VAL A 139 47.61 -70.12 22.66
N ARG A 140 47.42 -70.21 23.99
CA ARG A 140 48.45 -70.77 24.89
C ARG A 140 48.34 -72.26 25.22
N MET A 141 47.44 -73.02 24.59
CA MET A 141 47.22 -74.43 24.96
C MET A 141 47.47 -75.46 23.83
N GLN A 142 48.11 -75.05 22.74
CA GLN A 142 48.54 -75.96 21.66
C GLN A 142 50.03 -75.80 21.34
N THR A 143 50.90 -76.00 22.32
CA THR A 143 52.31 -76.39 22.11
C THR A 143 52.84 -77.04 23.39
N ALA A 144 52.58 -78.34 23.54
CA ALA A 144 53.32 -79.24 24.42
C ALA A 144 53.16 -80.67 23.88
#